data_AF-A0AA95KGJ9-F1
#
_entry.id   AF-A0AA95KGJ9-F1
#
_cell.length_a   1.000
_cell.length_b   1.000
_cell.length_c   1.000
_cell.angle_alpha   90.00
_cell.angle_beta   90.00
_cell.angle_gamma   90.00
#
_symmetry.space_group_name_H-M   'P 1'
#
loop_
_entity.id
_entity.type
_entity.pdbx_description
1 polymer ?
#
loop_
_entity_poly.entity_id
_entity_poly.type
_entity_poly.pdbx_seq_one_letter_code
_entity_poly.pdbx_strand_id
1 'polypeptide(L)'
;MSMQKQLLVVLLIALGLVGLWFMKQDSTANHLNGVLRADPAIQAYPYNFHVMKFENGVATMSTPRSPQVSVLHFFTYAFPKLDTSNPDSPSVIQAQKQLSEVQEKAAKIVKSQPNVKEIQWEIDKDWYKSHGILVD
;
A
#
# COMPACT_ATOMS: atom_id res chain seq x y z
N MET A 1 -32.60 19.88 30.21
CA MET A 1 -31.23 19.43 30.57
C MET A 1 -30.28 20.62 30.44
N SER A 2 -29.36 20.83 31.39
CA SER A 2 -28.38 21.93 31.33
C SER A 2 -27.41 21.77 30.15
N MET A 3 -27.00 22.87 29.53
CA MET A 3 -26.06 22.91 28.39
C MET A 3 -24.76 22.14 28.66
N GLN A 4 -24.29 22.14 29.92
CA GLN A 4 -23.13 21.34 30.34
C GLN A 4 -23.38 19.83 30.23
N LYS A 5 -24.60 19.36 30.54
CA LYS A 5 -24.97 17.94 30.40
C LYS A 5 -25.07 17.53 28.93
N GLN A 6 -25.50 18.43 28.04
CA GLN A 6 -25.54 18.17 26.59
C GLN A 6 -24.12 18.07 26.02
N LEU A 7 -23.21 18.98 26.39
CA LEU A 7 -21.81 18.92 25.96
C LEU A 7 -21.10 17.63 26.43
N LEU A 8 -21.33 17.21 27.67
CA LEU A 8 -20.80 15.95 28.19
C LEU A 8 -21.29 14.73 27.40
N VAL A 9 -22.59 14.67 27.09
CA VAL A 9 -23.16 13.57 26.29
C VAL A 9 -22.58 13.55 24.88
N VAL A 10 -22.47 14.71 24.22
CA VAL A 10 -21.87 14.81 22.88
C VAL A 10 -20.40 14.38 22.89
N LEU A 11 -19.63 14.80 23.90
CA LEU A 11 -18.23 14.40 24.05
C LEU A 11 -18.08 12.88 24.24
N LEU A 12 -18.94 12.26 25.05
CA LEU A 12 -18.94 10.81 25.26
C LEU A 12 -19.29 10.05 23.98
N ILE A 13 -20.27 10.54 23.21
CA ILE A 13 -20.62 9.96 21.91
C ILE A 13 -19.44 10.11 20.94
N ALA A 14 -18.82 11.29 20.85
CA ALA A 14 -17.67 11.52 19.99
C ALA A 14 -16.48 10.61 20.35
N LEU A 15 -16.15 10.47 21.64
CA LEU A 15 -15.11 9.56 22.10
C LEU A 15 -15.46 8.10 21.82
N GLY A 16 -16.72 7.71 21.98
CA GLY A 16 -17.19 6.36 21.63
C GLY A 16 -17.04 6.07 20.13
N LEU A 17 -17.39 7.03 19.27
CA LEU A 17 -17.24 6.91 17.82
C LEU A 17 -15.76 6.83 17.39
N VAL A 18 -14.89 7.65 17.99
CA VAL A 18 -13.43 7.57 17.73
C VAL A 18 -12.87 6.22 18.20
N GLY A 19 -13.28 5.73 19.38
CA GLY A 19 -12.87 4.42 19.88
C GLY A 19 -13.30 3.27 18.96
N LEU A 20 -14.56 3.28 18.50
CA LEU A 20 -15.08 2.30 17.53
C LEU A 20 -14.35 2.36 16.18
N TRP A 21 -13.96 3.55 15.73
CA TRP A 21 -13.18 3.73 14.52
C TRP A 21 -11.77 3.14 14.65
N PHE A 22 -11.10 3.36 15.78
CA PHE A 22 -9.80 2.75 16.09
C PHE A 22 -9.86 1.23 16.16
N MET A 23 -10.93 0.65 16.72
CA MET A 23 -11.11 -0.81 16.77
C MET A 23 -11.39 -1.44 15.40
N LYS A 24 -11.91 -0.66 14.45
CA LYS A 24 -12.10 -1.10 13.04
C LYS A 24 -10.82 -1.07 12.21
N GLN A 25 -9.74 -0.47 12.71
CA GLN A 25 -8.48 -0.46 11.97
C GLN A 25 -7.89 -1.87 11.96
N ASP A 26 -7.60 -2.38 10.76
CA ASP A 26 -7.13 -3.74 10.55
C ASP A 26 -5.74 -3.93 11.21
N SER A 27 -5.77 -4.39 12.46
CA SER A 27 -4.58 -4.62 13.28
C SER A 27 -3.59 -5.58 12.60
N THR A 28 -4.09 -6.50 11.78
CA THR A 28 -3.25 -7.45 11.05
C THR A 28 -2.57 -6.78 9.87
N ALA A 29 -3.31 -6.03 9.04
CA ALA A 29 -2.69 -5.25 7.95
C ALA A 29 -1.62 -4.28 8.47
N ASN A 30 -1.88 -3.60 9.60
CA ASN A 30 -0.90 -2.73 10.26
C ASN A 30 0.36 -3.47 10.70
N HIS A 31 0.20 -4.68 11.27
CA HIS A 31 1.33 -5.52 11.65
C HIS A 31 2.15 -5.96 10.42
N LEU A 32 1.50 -6.45 9.37
CA LEU A 32 2.14 -6.84 8.10
C LEU A 32 2.92 -5.67 7.49
N ASN A 33 2.33 -4.47 7.51
CA ASN A 33 2.99 -3.24 7.08
C ASN A 33 4.18 -2.86 7.97
N GLY A 34 4.12 -3.15 9.27
CA GLY A 34 5.26 -3.04 10.18
C GLY A 34 6.45 -3.90 9.75
N VAL A 35 6.18 -5.16 9.39
CA VAL A 35 7.22 -6.08 8.92
C VAL A 35 7.81 -5.62 7.58
N LEU A 36 6.98 -5.17 6.63
CA LEU A 36 7.46 -4.64 5.35
C LEU A 36 8.37 -3.41 5.52
N ARG A 37 8.02 -2.50 6.44
CA ARG A 37 8.84 -1.32 6.74
C ARG A 37 10.17 -1.63 7.41
N ALA A 38 10.29 -2.80 8.06
CA ALA A 38 11.53 -3.22 8.68
C ALA A 38 12.58 -3.71 7.66
N ASP A 39 12.19 -3.99 6.40
CA ASP A 39 13.13 -4.46 5.38
C ASP A 39 13.78 -3.30 4.61
N PRO A 40 15.12 -3.13 4.71
CA PRO A 40 15.80 -2.00 4.07
C PRO A 40 15.74 -2.00 2.55
N ALA A 41 15.66 -3.17 1.90
CA ALA A 41 15.64 -3.25 0.45
C ALA A 41 14.29 -2.79 -0.13
N ILE A 42 13.20 -3.06 0.60
CA ILE A 42 11.87 -2.56 0.24
C ILE A 42 11.79 -1.06 0.45
N GLN A 43 12.30 -0.55 1.57
CA GLN A 43 12.29 0.88 1.89
C GLN A 43 13.20 1.73 0.99
N ALA A 44 14.25 1.13 0.43
CA ALA A 44 15.13 1.81 -0.52
C ALA A 44 14.50 2.02 -1.91
N TYR A 45 13.42 1.30 -2.22
CA TYR A 45 12.74 1.42 -3.52
C TYR A 45 11.82 2.65 -3.53
N PRO A 46 11.67 3.38 -4.66
CA PRO A 46 10.83 4.59 -4.72
C PRO A 46 9.34 4.36 -4.45
N TYR A 47 8.89 3.11 -4.51
CA TYR A 47 7.51 2.72 -4.25
C TYR A 47 7.41 1.82 -3.02
N ASN A 48 6.56 2.21 -2.07
CA ASN A 48 6.35 1.49 -0.82
C ASN A 48 5.21 0.48 -0.98
N PHE A 49 5.58 -0.79 -1.18
CA PHE A 49 4.63 -1.90 -1.11
C PHE A 49 4.02 -1.99 0.29
N HIS A 50 2.70 -2.07 0.36
CA HIS A 50 1.97 -2.20 1.61
C HIS A 50 0.73 -3.07 1.45
N VAL A 51 0.29 -3.67 2.54
CA VAL A 51 -0.98 -4.37 2.67
C VAL A 51 -2.08 -3.32 2.83
N MET A 52 -2.99 -3.29 1.87
CA MET A 52 -4.16 -2.41 1.86
C MET A 52 -5.28 -3.00 2.73
N LYS A 53 -5.40 -4.33 2.75
CA LYS A 53 -6.49 -5.04 3.41
C LYS A 53 -6.09 -6.47 3.78
N PHE A 54 -6.55 -6.97 4.93
CA PHE A 54 -6.39 -8.37 5.31
C PHE A 54 -7.72 -8.98 5.77
N GLU A 55 -8.22 -9.99 5.05
CA GLU A 55 -9.46 -10.68 5.40
C GLU A 55 -9.35 -12.19 5.15
N ASN A 56 -9.81 -13.00 6.09
CA ASN A 56 -9.89 -14.46 5.97
C ASN A 56 -8.57 -15.17 5.58
N GLY A 57 -7.43 -14.55 5.87
CA GLY A 57 -6.10 -15.06 5.49
C GLY A 57 -5.63 -14.62 4.11
N VAL A 58 -6.38 -13.76 3.43
CA VAL A 58 -5.98 -13.13 2.17
C VAL A 58 -5.42 -11.74 2.48
N ALA A 59 -4.16 -11.51 2.10
CA ALA A 59 -3.53 -10.20 2.16
C ALA A 59 -3.62 -9.52 0.79
N THR A 60 -4.40 -8.44 0.70
CA THR A 60 -4.41 -7.58 -0.49
C THR A 60 -3.24 -6.62 -0.42
N MET A 61 -2.25 -6.83 -1.27
CA MET A 61 -1.03 -6.04 -1.40
C MET A 61 -1.17 -5.00 -2.51
N SER A 62 -0.60 -3.83 -2.27
CA SER A 62 -0.52 -2.74 -3.22
C SER A 62 0.46 -3.09 -4.36
N THR A 63 0.10 -2.75 -5.59
CA THR A 63 0.98 -2.83 -6.76
C THR A 63 0.92 -1.52 -7.54
N PRO A 64 2.06 -1.04 -8.09
CA PRO A 64 2.05 0.12 -8.96
C PRO A 64 1.58 -0.21 -10.38
N ARG A 65 1.49 -1.48 -10.76
CA ARG A 65 1.06 -1.90 -12.11
C ARG A 65 -0.18 -2.77 -12.06
N SER A 66 -1.01 -2.65 -13.10
CA SER A 66 -2.18 -3.49 -13.34
C SER A 66 -2.33 -3.72 -14.85
N PRO A 67 -3.27 -4.57 -15.31
CA PRO A 67 -3.58 -4.65 -16.73
C PRO A 67 -3.96 -3.31 -17.36
N GLN A 68 -4.54 -2.39 -16.56
CA GLN A 68 -4.95 -1.05 -16.99
C GLN A 68 -3.84 -0.01 -16.88
N VAL A 69 -2.88 -0.21 -15.96
CA VAL A 69 -1.79 0.73 -15.68
C VAL A 69 -0.44 0.08 -15.96
N SER A 70 0.20 0.50 -17.05
CA SER A 70 1.48 -0.07 -17.48
C SER A 70 2.62 0.25 -16.52
N VAL A 71 3.61 -0.64 -16.46
CA VAL A 71 4.83 -0.42 -15.66
C VAL A 71 5.63 0.81 -16.14
N LEU A 72 5.58 1.12 -17.44
CA LEU A 72 6.24 2.30 -18.00
C LEU A 72 5.59 3.59 -17.51
N HIS A 73 4.26 3.60 -17.37
CA HIS A 73 3.55 4.74 -16.82
C HIS A 73 3.95 5.00 -15.36
N PHE A 74 4.06 3.95 -14.54
CA PHE A 74 4.62 4.05 -13.19
C PHE A 74 6.05 4.64 -13.20
N PHE A 75 6.93 4.15 -14.07
CA PHE A 75 8.32 4.59 -14.14
C PHE A 75 8.50 6.06 -14.49
N THR A 76 7.60 6.65 -15.28
CA THR A 76 7.64 8.09 -15.58
C THR A 76 7.63 8.95 -14.31
N TYR A 77 6.98 8.47 -13.24
CA TYR A 77 6.90 9.18 -11.96
C TYR A 77 7.92 8.68 -10.94
N ALA A 78 8.12 7.36 -10.84
CA ALA A 78 9.06 6.78 -9.88
C ALA A 78 10.53 6.99 -10.25
N PHE A 79 10.84 7.11 -11.54
CA PHE A 79 12.19 7.31 -12.07
C PHE A 79 12.22 8.41 -13.14
N PRO A 80 12.14 9.71 -12.78
CA PRO A 80 12.01 10.81 -13.74
C PRO A 80 13.16 10.95 -14.75
N LYS A 81 14.31 10.31 -14.49
CA LYS A 81 15.49 10.31 -15.37
C LYS A 81 15.54 9.11 -16.32
N LEU A 82 14.61 8.17 -16.18
CA LEU A 82 14.54 6.98 -17.03
C LEU A 82 13.80 7.32 -18.33
N ASP A 83 14.42 7.00 -19.46
CA ASP A 83 13.75 7.11 -20.76
C ASP A 83 12.74 5.98 -20.93
N THR A 84 11.48 6.24 -20.57
CA THR A 84 10.37 5.28 -20.65
C THR A 84 9.82 5.14 -22.07
N SER A 85 10.29 5.94 -23.05
CA SER A 85 9.87 5.86 -24.44
C SER A 85 10.46 4.66 -25.18
N ASN A 86 11.56 4.09 -24.65
CA ASN A 86 12.21 2.90 -25.17
C ASN A 86 12.14 1.74 -24.14
N PRO A 87 11.12 0.87 -24.24
CA PRO A 87 10.91 -0.25 -23.31
C PRO A 87 12.06 -1.26 -23.31
N ASP A 88 12.77 -1.37 -24.44
CA ASP A 88 13.84 -2.33 -24.67
C ASP A 88 15.23 -1.77 -24.29
N SER A 89 15.28 -0.53 -23.77
CA SER A 89 16.53 0.05 -23.30
C SER A 89 17.07 -0.75 -22.10
N PRO A 90 18.40 -0.95 -22.00
CA PRO A 90 18.99 -1.66 -20.87
C PRO A 90 18.61 -1.09 -19.50
N SER A 91 18.44 0.23 -19.40
CA SER A 91 18.00 0.91 -18.19
C SER A 91 16.55 0.59 -17.81
N VAL A 92 15.64 0.53 -18.78
CA VAL A 92 14.22 0.20 -18.51
C VAL A 92 14.09 -1.28 -18.14
N ILE A 93 14.80 -2.17 -18.83
CA ILE A 93 14.86 -3.60 -18.48
C ILE A 93 15.38 -3.78 -17.05
N GLN A 94 16.45 -3.06 -16.68
CA GLN A 94 16.98 -3.10 -15.31
C GLN A 94 15.98 -2.58 -14.28
N ALA A 95 15.23 -1.51 -14.58
CA ALA A 95 14.19 -0.99 -13.69
C ALA A 95 13.02 -1.98 -13.53
N GLN A 96 12.60 -2.66 -14.62
CA GLN A 96 11.58 -3.72 -14.56
C GLN A 96 12.05 -4.90 -13.71
N LYS A 97 13.32 -5.31 -13.85
CA LYS A 97 13.91 -6.37 -13.03
C LYS A 97 13.92 -5.99 -11.55
N GLN A 98 14.36 -4.78 -11.21
CA GLN A 98 14.35 -4.28 -9.84
C GLN A 98 12.93 -4.25 -9.25
N LEU A 99 11.94 -3.79 -10.02
CA LEU A 99 10.55 -3.81 -9.57
C LEU A 99 10.09 -5.23 -9.22
N SER A 100 10.36 -6.20 -10.10
CA SER A 100 10.01 -7.61 -9.88
C SER A 100 10.69 -8.18 -8.65
N GLU A 101 11.99 -7.92 -8.45
CA GLU A 101 12.75 -8.38 -7.29
C GLU A 101 12.18 -7.83 -5.98
N VAL A 102 11.84 -6.53 -5.92
CA VAL A 102 11.27 -5.92 -4.72
C VAL A 102 9.84 -6.43 -4.49
N GLN A 103 9.03 -6.58 -5.55
CA GLN A 103 7.68 -7.11 -5.46
C GLN A 103 7.67 -8.56 -4.93
N GLU A 104 8.54 -9.41 -5.45
CA GLU A 104 8.71 -10.79 -4.98
C GLU A 104 9.18 -10.84 -3.52
N LYS A 105 10.11 -9.96 -3.14
CA LYS A 105 10.58 -9.86 -1.76
C LYS A 105 9.46 -9.45 -0.80
N ALA A 106 8.69 -8.43 -1.15
CA ALA A 106 7.54 -7.97 -0.36
C ALA A 106 6.52 -9.10 -0.20
N ALA A 107 6.19 -9.80 -1.29
CA ALA A 107 5.28 -10.92 -1.26
C ALA A 107 5.80 -12.07 -0.37
N LYS A 108 7.09 -12.40 -0.47
CA LYS A 108 7.72 -13.43 0.36
C LYS A 108 7.65 -13.09 1.85
N ILE A 109 7.91 -11.84 2.20
CA ILE A 109 7.83 -11.37 3.59
C ILE A 109 6.40 -11.52 4.12
N VAL A 110 5.40 -11.03 3.40
CA VAL A 110 3.99 -11.13 3.81
C VAL A 110 3.54 -12.58 3.88
N LYS A 111 3.86 -13.40 2.87
CA LYS A 111 3.50 -14.82 2.84
C LYS A 111 4.14 -15.65 3.96
N SER A 112 5.28 -15.19 4.49
CA SER A 112 5.92 -15.85 5.62
C SER A 112 5.26 -15.57 6.97
N GLN A 113 4.34 -14.60 7.04
CA GLN A 113 3.65 -14.23 8.27
C GLN A 113 2.58 -15.25 8.65
N PRO A 114 2.35 -15.48 9.95
CA PRO A 114 1.29 -16.36 10.40
C PRO A 114 -0.07 -15.84 9.90
N ASN A 115 -0.98 -16.77 9.59
CA ASN A 115 -2.35 -16.51 9.12
C ASN A 115 -2.48 -16.03 7.67
N VAL A 116 -1.38 -15.73 6.96
CA VAL A 116 -1.43 -15.43 5.52
C VAL A 116 -1.50 -16.74 4.72
N LYS A 117 -2.61 -16.93 4.02
CA LYS A 117 -2.88 -18.08 3.12
C LYS A 117 -2.64 -17.72 1.66
N GLU A 118 -3.04 -16.51 1.28
CA GLU A 118 -3.02 -16.02 -0.09
C GLU A 118 -2.62 -14.55 -0.15
N ILE A 119 -2.03 -14.15 -1.27
CA ILE A 119 -1.74 -12.75 -1.60
C ILE A 119 -2.51 -12.40 -2.87
N GLN A 120 -3.25 -11.31 -2.80
CA GLN A 120 -3.90 -10.68 -3.95
C GLN A 120 -3.28 -9.32 -4.19
N TRP A 121 -3.22 -8.90 -5.45
CA TRP A 121 -2.62 -7.63 -5.84
C TRP A 121 -3.70 -6.66 -6.29
N GLU A 122 -3.67 -5.45 -5.74
CA GLU A 122 -4.58 -4.37 -6.11
C GLU A 122 -3.79 -3.10 -6.47
N ILE A 123 -4.27 -2.39 -7.49
CA ILE A 123 -3.66 -1.14 -7.93
C ILE A 123 -3.72 -0.10 -6.82
N ASP A 124 -2.60 0.55 -6.56
CA ASP A 124 -2.48 1.56 -5.52
C ASP A 124 -3.00 2.93 -6.00
N LYS A 125 -4.33 3.07 -5.96
CA LYS A 125 -5.01 4.29 -6.42
C LYS A 125 -4.59 5.53 -5.64
N ASP A 126 -4.30 5.38 -4.35
CA ASP A 126 -3.90 6.48 -3.49
C ASP A 126 -2.49 6.98 -3.81
N TRP A 127 -1.55 6.08 -4.12
CA TRP A 127 -0.23 6.46 -4.61
C TRP A 127 -0.35 7.28 -5.91
N TYR A 128 -1.12 6.80 -6.89
CA TYR A 128 -1.35 7.53 -8.14
C TYR A 128 -2.00 8.90 -7.90
N LYS A 129 -3.01 8.95 -7.03
CA LYS A 129 -3.69 10.20 -6.66
C LYS A 129 -2.73 11.18 -6.00
N SER A 130 -1.82 10.71 -5.15
CA SER A 130 -0.79 11.56 -4.53
C SER A 130 0.19 12.15 -5.54
N HIS A 131 0.33 11.53 -6.72
CA HIS A 131 1.11 12.01 -7.86
C HIS A 131 0.26 12.76 -8.89
N GLY A 132 -1.01 13.07 -8.57
CA GLY A 132 -1.91 13.83 -9.44
C GLY A 132 -2.56 13.02 -10.57
N ILE A 133 -2.57 11.70 -10.47
CA ILE A 133 -3.03 10.78 -11.52
C ILE A 133 -4.29 10.07 -11.03
N LEU A 134 -5.32 10.02 -11.89
CA LEU A 134 -6.52 9.22 -11.65
C LEU A 134 -6.39 7.90 -12.40
N VAL A 135 -6.59 6.80 -11.68
CA VAL A 135 -6.59 5.43 -12.23
C VAL A 135 -7.90 4.75 -11.79
N ASP A 136 -8.63 4.21 -12.75
CA ASP A 136 -9.94 3.56 -12.55
C ASP A 136 -9.81 2.04 -12.36
#